data_AF-A0A7K4MUP5-F1
#
_entry.id   AF-A0A7K4MUP5-F1
#
_cell.length_a   1.000
_cell.length_b   1.000
_cell.length_c   1.000
_cell.angle_alpha   90.00
_cell.angle_beta   90.00
_cell.angle_gamma   90.00
#
_symmetry.space_group_name_H-M   'P 1'
#
loop_
_entity.id
_entity.type
_entity.pdbx_description
1 polymer ?
#
loop_
_entity_poly.entity_id
_entity_poly.type
_entity_poly.pdbx_seq_one_letter_code
_entity_poly.pdbx_strand_id
1 'polypeptide(L)'
;MLAKSLVIFISIGLISGLAFGVYLLDVKNTNQLVFVEGLSISVVTEKSDFKKGEEIKIRIVNSGTVPLIFSDASYGLKITGLFGVLMYSPVSAQVISQLEPGDEAEFSWDQIKNNGDTALEGLYKISTKGVDKQGNQVEKSTTVAIWK
;
A
#
# COMPACT_ATOMS: atom_id res chain seq x y z
N MET A 1 22.49 -26.52 -38.76
CA MET A 1 23.21 -25.37 -38.16
C MET A 1 22.19 -24.27 -37.91
N LEU A 2 22.07 -23.79 -36.67
CA LEU A 2 21.20 -22.66 -36.33
C LEU A 2 21.77 -21.38 -36.96
N ALA A 3 20.93 -20.55 -37.57
CA ALA A 3 21.38 -19.28 -38.16
C ALA A 3 22.02 -18.42 -37.06
N LYS A 4 23.20 -17.84 -37.33
CA LYS A 4 23.94 -17.04 -36.33
C LYS A 4 23.10 -15.90 -35.76
N SER A 5 22.24 -15.30 -36.59
CA SER A 5 21.27 -14.28 -36.17
C SER A 5 20.25 -14.81 -35.17
N LEU A 6 19.71 -16.01 -35.40
CA LEU A 6 18.73 -16.63 -34.52
C LEU A 6 19.31 -16.93 -33.13
N VAL A 7 20.58 -17.36 -33.06
CA VAL A 7 21.28 -17.56 -31.77
C VAL A 7 21.40 -16.24 -30.99
N ILE A 8 21.69 -15.14 -31.67
CA ILE A 8 21.81 -13.80 -31.05
C ILE A 8 20.46 -13.34 -30.50
N PHE A 9 19.38 -13.46 -31.29
CA PHE A 9 18.03 -13.06 -30.85
C PHE A 9 17.55 -13.87 -29.65
N ILE A 10 17.76 -15.20 -29.66
CA ILE A 10 17.39 -16.06 -28.52
C ILE A 10 18.16 -15.65 -27.27
N SER A 11 19.47 -15.40 -27.38
CA SER A 11 20.31 -15.02 -26.25
C SER A 11 19.86 -13.69 -25.62
N ILE A 12 19.59 -12.68 -26.46
CA ILE A 12 19.08 -11.38 -26.00
C ILE A 12 17.70 -11.53 -25.34
N GLY A 13 16.81 -12.33 -25.94
CA GLY A 13 15.49 -12.59 -25.39
C GLY A 13 15.54 -13.26 -24.01
N LEU A 14 16.44 -14.24 -23.84
CA LEU A 14 16.60 -14.94 -22.56
C LEU A 14 17.13 -14.01 -21.46
N ILE A 15 18.16 -13.21 -21.77
CA ILE A 15 18.73 -12.24 -20.83
C ILE A 15 17.69 -11.18 -20.46
N SER A 16 16.96 -10.66 -21.43
CA SER A 16 15.91 -9.65 -21.20
C SER A 16 14.77 -10.20 -20.36
N GLY A 17 14.32 -11.42 -20.63
CA GLY A 17 13.27 -12.10 -19.86
C GLY A 17 13.69 -12.36 -18.41
N LEU A 18 14.95 -12.78 -18.18
CA LEU A 18 15.49 -12.96 -16.83
C LEU A 18 15.62 -11.64 -16.08
N ALA A 19 16.20 -10.61 -16.70
CA ALA A 19 16.34 -9.29 -16.10
C ALA A 19 14.97 -8.69 -15.73
N PHE A 20 14.01 -8.79 -16.64
CA PHE A 20 12.64 -8.33 -16.40
C PHE A 20 11.94 -9.16 -15.31
N GLY A 21 12.15 -10.48 -15.29
CA GLY A 21 11.63 -11.36 -14.24
C GLY A 21 12.15 -10.99 -12.85
N VAL A 22 13.46 -10.76 -12.70
CA VAL A 22 14.06 -10.31 -11.43
C VAL A 22 13.50 -8.96 -11.00
N TYR A 23 13.37 -8.01 -11.94
CA TYR A 23 12.77 -6.71 -11.67
C TYR A 23 11.32 -6.83 -11.14
N LEU A 24 10.50 -7.71 -11.72
CA LEU A 24 9.13 -7.94 -11.26
C LEU A 24 9.06 -8.56 -9.86
N LEU A 25 10.01 -9.42 -9.49
CA LEU A 25 10.07 -10.00 -8.14
C LEU A 25 10.36 -8.92 -7.09
N ASP A 26 11.26 -7.98 -7.40
CA ASP A 26 11.62 -6.88 -6.51
C ASP A 26 10.44 -5.90 -6.30
N VAL A 27 9.70 -5.58 -7.37
CA VAL A 27 8.48 -4.74 -7.31
C VAL A 27 7.36 -5.40 -6.49
N LYS A 28 7.25 -6.74 -6.48
CA LYS A 28 6.29 -7.41 -5.59
C LYS A 28 6.66 -7.28 -4.12
N ASN A 29 7.94 -7.11 -3.81
CA ASN A 29 8.44 -7.09 -2.43
C ASN A 29 8.33 -5.70 -1.75
N THR A 30 7.82 -4.68 -2.46
CA THR A 30 7.72 -3.29 -1.94
C THR A 30 6.63 -3.08 -0.88
N ASN A 31 5.85 -4.12 -0.55
CA ASN A 31 4.95 -4.12 0.61
C ASN A 31 5.68 -4.28 1.94
N GLN A 32 7.01 -4.47 1.92
CA GLN A 32 7.80 -4.56 3.13
C GLN A 32 7.94 -3.19 3.80
N LEU A 33 7.75 -3.19 5.12
CA LEU A 33 8.01 -2.04 5.99
C LEU A 33 9.51 -1.70 5.90
N VAL A 34 9.83 -0.52 5.39
CA VAL A 34 11.21 -0.01 5.31
C VAL A 34 11.32 1.24 6.16
N PHE A 35 12.18 1.18 7.16
CA PHE A 35 12.52 2.33 7.99
C PHE A 35 13.54 3.21 7.28
N VAL A 36 13.29 4.51 7.27
CA VAL A 36 14.16 5.52 6.65
C VAL A 36 14.34 6.70 7.59
N GLU A 37 15.47 7.39 7.48
CA GLU A 37 15.67 8.61 8.24
C GLU A 37 14.78 9.75 7.72
N GLY A 38 14.19 10.52 8.63
CA GLY A 38 13.35 11.67 8.32
C GLY A 38 11.85 11.37 8.33
N LEU A 39 11.10 12.10 7.50
CA LEU A 39 9.64 12.00 7.46
C LEU A 39 9.20 10.83 6.57
N SER A 40 8.63 9.78 7.16
CA SER A 40 8.18 8.60 6.40
C SER A 40 7.00 7.89 7.07
N ILE A 41 6.15 7.30 6.25
CA ILE A 41 5.01 6.48 6.68
C ILE A 41 4.90 5.26 5.76
N SER A 42 4.47 4.14 6.32
CA SER A 42 4.28 2.89 5.61
C SER A 42 2.88 2.35 5.84
N VAL A 43 2.28 1.78 4.80
CA VAL A 43 1.00 1.07 4.87
C VAL A 43 1.28 -0.39 4.58
N VAL A 44 0.99 -1.25 5.54
CA VAL A 44 1.30 -2.68 5.49
C VAL A 44 0.00 -3.46 5.66
N THR A 45 -0.18 -4.49 4.84
CA THR A 45 -1.28 -5.45 4.97
C THR A 45 -0.71 -6.85 5.15
N GLU A 46 -1.51 -7.83 5.59
CA GLU A 46 -0.97 -9.20 5.75
C GLU A 46 -0.56 -9.83 4.41
N LYS A 47 -1.23 -9.41 3.34
CA LYS A 47 -1.01 -9.85 1.96
C LYS A 47 -1.56 -8.83 0.97
N SER A 48 -1.31 -9.04 -0.32
CA SER A 48 -1.84 -8.20 -1.41
C SER A 48 -3.12 -8.75 -2.04
N ASP A 49 -3.47 -10.02 -1.79
CA ASP A 49 -4.53 -10.73 -2.50
C ASP A 49 -5.51 -11.36 -1.52
N PHE A 50 -6.76 -10.92 -1.56
CA PHE A 50 -7.82 -11.29 -0.63
C PHE A 50 -9.00 -11.90 -1.37
N LYS A 51 -9.67 -12.86 -0.74
CA LYS A 51 -10.95 -13.37 -1.24
C LYS A 51 -12.08 -12.42 -0.86
N LYS A 52 -13.16 -12.42 -1.63
CA LYS A 52 -14.36 -11.64 -1.31
C LYS A 52 -14.90 -12.03 0.08
N GLY A 53 -15.12 -11.02 0.92
CA GLY A 53 -15.59 -11.19 2.30
C GLY A 53 -14.50 -11.58 3.31
N GLU A 54 -13.23 -11.63 2.88
CA GLU A 54 -12.10 -11.77 3.80
C GLU A 54 -11.75 -10.43 4.45
N GLU A 55 -11.52 -10.43 5.76
CA GLU A 55 -11.06 -9.22 6.46
C GLU A 55 -9.63 -8.86 6.02
N ILE A 56 -9.40 -7.57 5.77
CA ILE A 56 -8.09 -7.01 5.43
C ILE A 56 -7.59 -6.24 6.66
N LYS A 57 -6.51 -6.70 7.29
CA LYS A 57 -5.86 -5.92 8.35
C LYS A 57 -4.83 -4.99 7.76
N ILE A 58 -4.87 -3.75 8.21
CA ILE A 58 -4.10 -2.65 7.69
C ILE A 58 -3.34 -2.08 8.88
N ARG A 59 -2.02 -1.97 8.74
CA ARG A 59 -1.15 -1.33 9.70
C ARG A 59 -0.55 -0.09 9.08
N ILE A 60 -0.77 1.04 9.72
CA ILE A 60 -0.14 2.30 9.38
C ILE A 60 1.02 2.49 10.36
N VAL A 61 2.24 2.47 9.85
CA VAL A 61 3.45 2.51 10.66
C VAL A 61 4.20 3.81 10.37
N ASN A 62 4.61 4.52 11.41
CA ASN A 62 5.59 5.59 11.27
C ASN A 62 6.97 4.96 11.04
N SER A 63 7.36 4.86 9.77
CA SER A 63 8.64 4.31 9.34
C SER A 63 9.76 5.34 9.28
N GLY A 64 9.49 6.57 9.74
CA GLY A 64 10.45 7.65 9.81
C GLY A 64 11.13 7.77 11.18
N THR A 65 11.86 8.87 11.35
CA THR A 65 12.43 9.31 12.64
C THR A 65 11.74 10.56 13.19
N VAL A 66 10.68 11.04 12.52
CA VAL A 66 9.93 12.24 12.89
C VAL A 66 8.50 11.85 13.28
N PRO A 67 7.94 12.39 14.39
CA PRO A 67 6.56 12.13 14.78
C PRO A 67 5.55 12.63 13.74
N LEU A 68 4.50 11.86 13.50
CA LEU A 68 3.42 12.19 12.58
C LEU A 68 2.15 12.56 13.33
N ILE A 69 1.48 13.61 12.86
CA ILE A 69 0.24 14.15 13.41
C ILE A 69 -0.88 13.95 12.38
N PHE A 70 -2.06 13.60 12.87
CA PHE A 70 -3.27 13.37 12.09
C PHE A 70 -4.42 14.18 12.66
N SER A 71 -5.35 14.59 11.80
CA SER A 71 -6.52 15.39 12.20
C SER A 71 -7.54 14.62 13.03
N ASP A 72 -7.53 13.30 12.96
CA ASP A 72 -8.46 12.39 13.62
C ASP A 72 -7.78 11.04 13.90
N ALA A 73 -8.48 10.15 14.63
CA ALA A 73 -8.01 8.80 14.93
C ALA A 73 -8.17 7.79 13.77
N SER A 74 -8.44 8.26 12.53
CA SER A 74 -8.38 7.40 11.34
C SER A 74 -6.95 7.29 10.81
N TYR A 75 -6.02 8.09 11.36
CA TYR A 75 -4.63 8.16 10.91
C TYR A 75 -4.54 8.39 9.39
N GLY A 76 -5.46 9.20 8.85
CA GLY A 76 -5.54 9.54 7.45
C GLY A 76 -5.91 8.38 6.52
N LEU A 77 -6.40 7.25 7.05
CA LEU A 77 -6.71 6.04 6.28
C LEU A 77 -7.85 6.28 5.28
N LYS A 78 -7.56 6.00 4.02
CA LYS A 78 -8.51 6.04 2.91
C LYS A 78 -8.31 4.83 2.02
N ILE A 79 -9.42 4.22 1.64
CA ILE A 79 -9.46 3.14 0.66
C ILE A 79 -10.22 3.64 -0.55
N THR A 80 -9.58 3.58 -1.70
CA THR A 80 -10.08 4.10 -2.97
C THR A 80 -10.07 3.01 -4.04
N GLY A 81 -11.00 3.08 -4.98
CA GLY A 81 -10.86 2.31 -6.22
C GLY A 81 -9.73 2.87 -7.09
N LEU A 82 -9.37 2.16 -8.18
CA LEU A 82 -8.33 2.63 -9.12
C LEU A 82 -8.59 4.02 -9.71
N PHE A 83 -9.85 4.44 -9.80
CA PHE A 83 -10.25 5.77 -10.28
C PHE A 83 -10.20 6.86 -9.19
N GLY A 84 -9.65 6.56 -8.01
CA GLY A 84 -9.50 7.53 -6.91
C GLY A 84 -10.80 7.83 -6.15
N VAL A 85 -11.92 7.18 -6.51
CA VAL A 85 -13.18 7.32 -5.79
C VAL A 85 -13.04 6.72 -4.39
N LEU A 86 -13.33 7.53 -3.36
CA LEU A 86 -13.33 7.09 -1.97
C LEU A 86 -14.41 6.03 -1.75
N MET A 87 -13.97 4.85 -1.33
CA MET A 87 -14.83 3.69 -1.06
C MET A 87 -15.02 3.51 0.43
N TYR A 88 -13.93 3.61 1.19
CA TYR A 88 -13.96 3.44 2.64
C TYR A 88 -13.02 4.40 3.37
N SER A 89 -13.45 4.86 4.53
CA SER A 89 -12.63 5.53 5.53
C SER A 89 -13.25 5.25 6.91
N PRO A 90 -12.45 4.87 7.92
CA PRO A 90 -12.97 4.53 9.24
C PRO A 90 -13.79 5.67 9.86
N VAL A 91 -14.92 5.33 10.48
CA VAL A 91 -15.60 6.27 11.39
C VAL A 91 -14.70 6.44 12.61
N SER A 92 -14.27 7.68 12.85
CA SER A 92 -13.23 7.98 13.82
C SER A 92 -13.59 9.19 14.70
N ALA A 93 -13.08 9.20 15.92
CA ALA A 93 -13.18 10.35 16.80
C ALA A 93 -12.38 11.54 16.21
N GLN A 94 -12.97 12.73 16.27
CA GLN A 94 -12.32 13.98 15.85
C GLN A 94 -11.31 14.46 16.91
N VAL A 95 -10.30 13.65 17.18
CA VAL A 95 -9.22 13.93 18.12
C VAL A 95 -7.91 13.85 17.36
N ILE A 96 -7.05 14.84 17.57
CA ILE A 96 -5.71 14.86 16.96
C ILE A 96 -4.96 13.62 17.46
N SER A 97 -4.56 12.77 16.53
CA SER A 97 -3.79 11.56 16.80
C SER A 97 -2.33 11.77 16.39
N GLN A 98 -1.42 11.08 17.07
CA GLN A 98 0.00 11.15 16.82
C GLN A 98 0.58 9.73 16.73
N LEU A 99 1.53 9.52 15.82
CA LEU A 99 2.38 8.32 15.76
C LEU A 99 3.83 8.73 16.01
N GLU A 100 4.43 8.23 17.09
CA GLU A 100 5.87 8.38 17.31
C GLU A 100 6.66 7.51 16.31
N PRO A 101 7.95 7.80 16.08
CA PRO A 101 8.82 6.95 15.26
C PRO A 101 8.78 5.49 15.73
N GLY A 102 8.41 4.58 14.82
CA GLY A 102 8.28 3.15 15.11
C GLY A 102 6.92 2.70 15.62
N ASP A 103 6.03 3.61 16.02
CA ASP A 103 4.66 3.27 16.41
C ASP A 103 3.80 2.89 15.21
N GLU A 104 2.76 2.09 15.48
CA GLU A 104 1.78 1.66 14.49
C GLU A 104 0.33 1.81 14.97
N ALA A 105 -0.56 2.04 14.00
CA ALA A 105 -2.01 2.00 14.18
C ALA A 105 -2.59 0.87 13.34
N GLU A 106 -3.43 0.04 13.95
CA GLU A 106 -4.07 -1.10 13.30
C GLU A 106 -5.53 -0.82 12.96
N PHE A 107 -5.95 -1.28 11.78
CA PHE A 107 -7.32 -1.21 11.29
C PHE A 107 -7.71 -2.52 10.65
N SER A 108 -9.01 -2.84 10.69
CA SER A 108 -9.61 -3.91 9.92
C SER A 108 -10.60 -3.34 8.93
N TRP A 109 -10.61 -3.88 7.72
CA TRP A 109 -11.63 -3.59 6.71
C TRP A 109 -12.24 -4.91 6.21
N ASP A 110 -13.52 -5.07 6.44
CA ASP A 110 -14.36 -6.22 6.07
C ASP A 110 -14.83 -6.16 4.60
N GLN A 111 -14.21 -5.31 3.79
CA GLN A 111 -14.59 -5.03 2.40
C GLN A 111 -15.96 -4.36 2.26
N ILE A 112 -16.51 -3.75 3.31
CA ILE A 112 -17.75 -2.96 3.23
C ILE A 112 -17.39 -1.48 3.04
N LYS A 113 -18.03 -0.84 2.05
CA LYS A 113 -17.85 0.58 1.76
C LYS A 113 -18.58 1.44 2.79
N ASN A 114 -18.28 2.73 2.85
CA ASN A 114 -18.97 3.67 3.76
C ASN A 114 -20.48 3.80 3.50
N ASN A 115 -20.97 3.39 2.32
CA ASN A 115 -22.41 3.37 2.01
C ASN A 115 -23.10 2.05 2.40
N GLY A 116 -22.38 1.08 2.98
CA GLY A 116 -22.89 -0.23 3.36
C GLY A 116 -22.82 -1.30 2.27
N ASP A 117 -22.45 -0.95 1.04
CA ASP A 117 -22.29 -1.93 -0.04
C ASP A 117 -20.98 -2.70 0.09
N THR A 118 -20.99 -3.97 -0.31
CA THR A 118 -19.75 -4.74 -0.44
C THR A 118 -18.89 -4.22 -1.59
N ALA A 119 -17.57 -4.20 -1.38
CA ALA A 119 -16.58 -3.96 -2.42
C ALA A 119 -16.71 -5.03 -3.53
N LEU A 120 -16.54 -4.59 -4.77
CA LEU A 120 -16.53 -5.48 -5.92
C LEU A 120 -15.15 -6.14 -6.07
N GLU A 121 -15.07 -7.20 -6.85
CA GLU A 121 -13.78 -7.78 -7.25
C GLU A 121 -12.97 -6.74 -8.04
N GLY A 122 -11.67 -6.66 -7.78
CA GLY A 122 -10.78 -5.69 -8.43
C GLY A 122 -9.66 -5.19 -7.54
N LEU A 123 -8.97 -4.15 -8.03
CA LEU A 123 -7.84 -3.53 -7.36
C LEU A 123 -8.29 -2.30 -6.55
N TYR A 124 -7.75 -2.19 -5.35
CA TYR A 124 -8.02 -1.13 -4.40
C TYR A 124 -6.72 -0.54 -3.90
N LYS A 125 -6.71 0.79 -3.76
CA LYS A 125 -5.58 1.51 -3.19
C LYS A 125 -5.91 1.91 -1.77
N ILE A 126 -5.09 1.46 -0.84
CA ILE A 126 -5.11 1.85 0.57
C ILE A 126 -4.04 2.91 0.73
N SER A 127 -4.42 4.08 1.23
CA SER A 127 -3.52 5.22 1.41
C SER A 127 -3.68 5.84 2.79
N THR A 128 -2.59 6.40 3.29
CA THR A 128 -2.56 7.23 4.50
C THR A 128 -1.81 8.52 4.20
N LYS A 129 -2.22 9.59 4.87
CA LYS A 129 -1.58 10.90 4.79
C LYS A 129 -1.42 11.47 6.18
N GLY A 130 -0.18 11.81 6.54
CA GLY A 130 0.18 12.44 7.81
C GLY A 130 0.89 13.76 7.59
N VAL A 131 1.01 14.54 8.67
CA VAL A 131 1.79 15.79 8.70
C VAL A 131 2.78 15.78 9.86
N ASP A 132 3.93 16.42 9.72
CA ASP A 132 4.82 16.65 10.85
C ASP A 132 4.46 17.94 11.62
N LYS A 133 5.20 18.22 12.70
CA LYS A 133 5.05 19.45 13.50
C LYS A 133 5.34 20.74 12.73
N GLN A 134 6.06 20.67 11.61
CA GLN A 134 6.42 21.81 10.76
C GLN A 134 5.39 22.02 9.64
N GLY A 135 4.41 21.10 9.49
CA GLY A 135 3.39 21.13 8.45
C GLY A 135 3.79 20.42 7.16
N ASN A 136 4.93 19.74 7.11
CA ASN A 136 5.34 18.94 5.97
C ASN A 136 4.43 17.70 5.85
N GLN A 137 3.97 17.41 4.64
CA GLN A 137 3.07 16.31 4.37
C GLN A 137 3.83 15.07 3.91
N VAL A 138 3.38 13.91 4.36
CA VAL A 138 3.84 12.61 3.86
C VAL A 138 2.65 11.74 3.52
N GLU A 139 2.73 11.03 2.40
CA GLU A 139 1.69 10.15 1.91
C GLU A 139 2.32 8.84 1.42
N LYS A 140 1.67 7.73 1.77
CA LYS A 140 2.03 6.41 1.26
C LYS A 140 0.78 5.63 0.91
N SER A 141 0.91 4.74 -0.07
CA SER A 141 -0.15 3.84 -0.46
C SER A 141 0.37 2.44 -0.77
N THR A 142 -0.49 1.45 -0.58
CA THR A 142 -0.34 0.09 -1.08
C THR A 142 -1.57 -0.31 -1.89
N THR A 143 -1.42 -1.30 -2.76
CA THR A 143 -2.50 -1.85 -3.58
C THR A 143 -2.84 -3.24 -3.10
N VAL A 144 -4.12 -3.50 -2.89
CA VAL A 144 -4.67 -4.82 -2.60
C VAL A 144 -5.66 -5.22 -3.68
N ALA A 145 -5.79 -6.51 -3.90
CA ALA A 145 -6.67 -7.10 -4.87
C ALA A 145 -7.71 -7.96 -4.17
N ILE A 146 -8.98 -7.80 -4.55
CA ILE A 146 -10.10 -8.60 -4.07
C ILE A 146 -10.54 -9.51 -5.23
N TRP A 147 -10.52 -10.81 -4.99
CA TRP A 147 -10.84 -11.85 -5.96
C TRP A 147 -11.96 -12.75 -5.44
N LYS A 148 -12.52 -13.56 -6.34
CA LYS A 148 -13.57 -14.53 -6.03
C LYS A 148 -13.07 -15.72 -5.20
#